data_AF-A0A1I6BBA3-F1
#
_entry.id   AF-A0A1I6BBA3-F1
#
_cell.length_a   1.000
_cell.length_b   1.000
_cell.length_c   1.000
_cell.angle_alpha   90.00
_cell.angle_beta   90.00
_cell.angle_gamma   90.00
#
_symmetry.space_group_name_H-M   'P 1'
#
loop_
_entity.id
_entity.type
_entity.pdbx_description
1 polymer ?
#
loop_
_entity_poly.entity_id
_entity_poly.type
_entity_poly.pdbx_seq_one_letter_code
_entity_poly.pdbx_strand_id
1 'polypeptide(L)'
;MGEKQRNIPTRKQIASINTDYVRSIERQENRIKAKKVRLARRLVLFTILSFALVGLLVSTLLNSKSAYEEKQLQKEQVAQELEQVKEEQEILKVQISKLNDDEYIGKLLRKQYFLSEEGEIIFTLPGKEEK
;
A
#
# COMPACT_ATOMS: atom_id res chain seq x y z
N MET A 1 -48.77 0.65 74.08
CA MET A 1 -47.86 -0.36 73.51
C MET A 1 -48.68 -1.59 73.17
N GLY A 2 -48.78 -1.94 71.90
CA GLY A 2 -49.52 -3.12 71.42
C GLY A 2 -48.95 -3.52 70.08
N GLU A 3 -48.25 -4.65 70.06
CA GLU A 3 -47.44 -5.12 68.94
C GLU A 3 -48.30 -5.53 67.75
N LYS A 4 -47.99 -4.99 66.57
CA LYS A 4 -48.60 -5.38 65.29
C LYS A 4 -47.80 -6.56 64.73
N GLN A 5 -48.31 -7.77 64.94
CA GLN A 5 -47.77 -8.97 64.30
C GLN A 5 -47.99 -8.88 62.79
N ARG A 6 -46.89 -8.91 62.02
CA ARG A 6 -46.88 -8.92 60.56
C ARG A 6 -47.01 -10.38 60.09
N ASN A 7 -48.17 -10.74 59.55
CA ASN A 7 -48.37 -12.03 58.87
C ASN A 7 -47.64 -12.02 57.52
N ILE A 8 -46.60 -12.85 57.39
CA ILE A 8 -45.88 -13.09 56.14
C ILE A 8 -46.47 -14.36 55.51
N PRO A 9 -46.97 -14.34 54.26
CA PRO A 9 -47.55 -15.53 53.65
C PRO A 9 -46.44 -16.51 53.26
N THR A 10 -46.45 -17.69 53.87
CA THR A 10 -45.57 -18.80 53.54
C THR A 10 -45.89 -19.32 52.13
N ARG A 11 -44.91 -19.22 51.22
CA ARG A 11 -45.01 -19.78 49.86
C ARG A 11 -45.17 -21.30 49.95
N LYS A 12 -46.35 -21.80 49.59
CA LYS A 12 -46.64 -23.23 49.50
C LYS A 12 -45.72 -23.87 48.45
N GLN A 13 -44.82 -24.75 48.90
CA GLN A 13 -43.96 -25.52 48.04
C GLN A 13 -44.77 -26.67 47.42
N ILE A 14 -45.16 -26.50 46.16
CA ILE A 14 -45.93 -27.51 45.42
C ILE A 14 -44.94 -28.52 44.85
N ALA A 15 -45.09 -29.80 45.20
CA ALA A 15 -44.28 -30.88 44.68
C ALA A 15 -44.46 -31.01 43.16
N SER A 16 -43.36 -31.14 42.43
CA SER A 16 -43.42 -31.41 40.99
C SER A 16 -44.03 -32.79 40.72
N ILE A 17 -44.82 -32.89 39.65
CA ILE A 17 -45.43 -34.14 39.23
C ILE A 17 -44.32 -35.06 38.69
N ASN A 18 -43.90 -36.03 39.49
CA ASN A 18 -42.86 -37.01 39.16
C ASN A 18 -43.45 -38.18 38.35
N THR A 19 -43.82 -37.93 37.09
CA THR A 19 -44.35 -38.96 36.18
C THR A 19 -43.40 -39.18 35.00
N ASP A 20 -43.35 -40.42 34.49
CA ASP A 20 -42.52 -40.79 33.33
C ASP A 20 -42.76 -39.93 32.09
N TYR A 21 -44.02 -39.52 31.88
CA TYR A 21 -44.40 -38.62 30.81
C TYR A 21 -43.70 -37.26 30.91
N VAL A 22 -43.76 -36.60 32.09
CA VAL A 22 -43.09 -35.30 32.33
C VAL A 22 -41.59 -35.42 32.12
N ARG A 23 -40.98 -36.49 32.65
CA ARG A 23 -39.55 -36.80 32.44
C ARG A 23 -39.19 -37.00 30.98
N SER A 24 -40.10 -37.50 30.14
CA SER A 24 -39.85 -37.69 28.71
C SER A 24 -39.86 -36.36 27.95
N ILE A 25 -40.78 -35.45 28.28
CA ILE A 25 -40.87 -34.11 27.70
C ILE A 25 -39.65 -33.27 28.08
N GLU A 26 -39.28 -33.25 29.36
CA GLU A 26 -38.07 -32.55 29.83
C GLU A 26 -36.80 -33.06 29.14
N ARG A 27 -36.68 -34.38 28.96
CA ARG A 27 -35.56 -34.98 28.21
C ARG A 27 -35.55 -34.54 26.75
N GLN A 28 -36.70 -34.44 26.09
CA GLN A 28 -36.79 -33.95 24.71
C GLN A 28 -36.42 -32.47 24.61
N GLU A 29 -36.95 -31.62 25.49
CA GLU A 29 -36.59 -30.20 25.54
C GLU A 29 -35.09 -29.99 25.78
N ASN A 30 -34.52 -30.72 26.75
CA ASN A 30 -33.10 -30.63 27.06
C ASN A 30 -32.23 -31.09 25.89
N ARG A 31 -32.65 -32.11 25.14
CA ARG A 31 -31.98 -32.53 23.89
C ARG A 31 -32.00 -31.43 22.83
N ILE A 32 -33.15 -30.75 22.64
CA ILE A 32 -33.28 -29.64 21.69
C ILE A 32 -32.41 -28.45 22.12
N LYS A 33 -32.46 -28.06 23.41
CA LYS A 33 -31.63 -27.00 23.99
C LYS A 33 -30.13 -27.31 23.81
N ALA A 34 -29.70 -28.55 24.12
CA ALA A 34 -28.33 -28.99 23.93
C ALA A 34 -27.88 -29.00 22.46
N LYS A 35 -28.77 -29.32 21.51
CA LYS A 35 -28.49 -29.20 20.07
C LYS A 35 -28.27 -27.74 19.67
N LYS A 36 -29.14 -26.82 20.11
CA LYS A 36 -29.02 -25.37 19.84
C LYS A 36 -27.72 -24.79 20.40
N VAL A 37 -27.36 -25.12 21.64
CA VAL A 37 -26.11 -24.65 22.26
C VAL A 37 -24.89 -25.17 21.52
N ARG A 38 -24.88 -26.44 21.09
CA ARG A 38 -23.77 -26.99 20.28
C ARG A 38 -23.63 -26.29 18.94
N LEU A 39 -24.74 -26.00 18.26
CA LEU A 39 -24.73 -25.25 17.01
C LEU A 39 -24.20 -23.82 17.21
N ALA A 40 -24.72 -23.11 18.22
CA ALA A 40 -24.29 -21.75 18.53
C ALA A 40 -22.79 -21.67 18.86
N ARG A 41 -22.26 -22.62 19.66
CA ARG A 41 -20.81 -22.69 19.94
C ARG A 41 -19.99 -22.88 18.67
N ARG A 42 -20.43 -23.75 17.76
CA ARG A 42 -19.75 -23.98 16.48
C ARG A 42 -19.74 -22.71 15.62
N LEU A 43 -20.86 -22.01 15.54
CA LEU A 43 -20.97 -20.75 14.79
C LEU A 43 -20.09 -19.65 15.39
N VAL A 44 -20.07 -19.51 16.73
CA VAL A 44 -19.21 -18.53 17.41
C VAL A 44 -17.73 -18.78 17.09
N LEU A 45 -17.28 -20.04 17.15
CA LEU A 45 -15.90 -20.39 16.77
C LEU A 45 -15.59 -20.02 15.31
N PHE A 46 -16.50 -20.33 14.38
CA PHE A 46 -16.34 -19.94 12.99
C PHE A 46 -16.32 -18.43 12.79
N THR A 47 -17.16 -17.67 13.50
CA THR A 47 -17.15 -16.21 13.40
C THR A 47 -15.83 -15.63 13.91
N ILE A 48 -15.32 -16.10 15.05
CA ILE A 48 -14.03 -15.66 15.59
C ILE A 48 -12.90 -15.96 14.60
N LEU A 49 -12.88 -17.18 14.05
CA LEU A 49 -11.88 -17.57 13.05
C LEU A 49 -11.99 -16.72 11.78
N SER A 50 -13.20 -16.46 11.30
CA SER A 50 -13.45 -15.61 10.15
C SER A 50 -12.96 -14.17 10.39
N PHE A 51 -13.25 -13.59 11.55
CA PHE A 51 -12.77 -12.25 11.90
C PHE A 51 -11.25 -12.19 12.03
N ALA A 52 -10.62 -13.24 12.59
CA ALA A 52 -9.16 -13.33 12.63
C ALA A 52 -8.56 -13.37 11.22
N LEU A 53 -9.11 -14.18 10.31
CA LEU A 53 -8.66 -14.24 8.92
C LEU A 53 -8.83 -12.90 8.20
N VAL A 54 -9.99 -12.25 8.36
CA VAL A 54 -10.23 -10.92 7.78
C VAL A 54 -9.26 -9.89 8.36
N GLY A 55 -9.01 -9.91 9.67
CA GLY A 55 -8.07 -9.02 10.32
C GLY A 55 -6.64 -9.16 9.77
N LEU A 56 -6.19 -10.39 9.54
CA LEU A 56 -4.90 -10.67 8.91
C LEU A 56 -4.86 -10.12 7.48
N LEU A 57 -5.89 -10.39 6.67
CA LEU A 57 -5.97 -9.89 5.29
C LEU A 57 -5.94 -8.36 5.22
N VAL A 58 -6.73 -7.68 6.04
CA VAL A 58 -6.76 -6.21 6.10
C VAL A 58 -5.40 -5.65 6.51
N SER A 59 -4.74 -6.25 7.51
CA SER A 59 -3.39 -5.85 7.92
C SER A 59 -2.38 -5.99 6.77
N THR A 60 -2.41 -7.11 6.04
CA THR A 60 -1.53 -7.29 4.86
C THR A 60 -1.81 -6.29 3.74
N LEU A 61 -3.08 -5.93 3.51
CA LEU A 61 -3.46 -4.95 2.49
C LEU A 61 -2.98 -3.54 2.84
N LEU A 62 -3.11 -3.14 4.11
CA LEU A 62 -2.61 -1.84 4.57
C LEU A 62 -1.09 -1.74 4.46
N ASN A 63 -0.37 -2.80 4.88
CA ASN A 63 1.09 -2.86 4.74
C ASN A 63 1.55 -2.90 3.28
N SER A 64 0.73 -3.46 2.38
CA SER A 64 1.03 -3.47 0.94
C SER A 64 0.84 -2.10 0.29
N LYS A 65 -0.01 -1.23 0.84
CA LYS A 65 -0.29 0.10 0.28
C LYS A 65 0.89 1.06 0.43
N SER A 66 1.54 1.08 1.60
CA SER A 66 2.73 1.92 1.82
C SER A 66 3.88 1.50 0.91
N ALA A 67 4.13 0.19 0.81
CA ALA A 67 5.13 -0.35 -0.10
C ALA A 67 4.81 -0.08 -1.59
N TYR A 68 3.53 0.02 -1.94
CA TYR A 68 3.11 0.33 -3.30
C TYR A 68 3.35 1.80 -3.65
N GLU A 69 2.99 2.75 -2.78
CA GLU A 69 3.23 4.18 -2.99
C GLU A 69 4.73 4.49 -3.09
N GLU A 70 5.54 3.93 -2.19
CA GLU A 70 7.00 4.09 -2.21
C GLU A 70 7.61 3.55 -3.52
N LYS A 71 7.15 2.39 -3.98
CA LYS A 71 7.62 1.81 -5.25
C LYS A 71 7.21 2.63 -6.47
N GLN A 72 6.05 3.29 -6.45
CA GLN A 72 5.64 4.17 -7.55
C GLN A 72 6.51 5.43 -7.59
N LEU A 73 6.78 6.04 -6.43
CA LEU A 73 7.65 7.21 -6.35
C LEU A 73 9.08 6.88 -6.82
N GLN A 74 9.65 5.76 -6.36
CA GLN A 74 10.97 5.30 -6.80
C GLN A 74 10.99 5.03 -8.31
N LYS A 75 9.91 4.46 -8.87
CA LYS A 75 9.81 4.22 -10.31
C LYS A 75 9.80 5.53 -11.10
N GLU A 76 9.06 6.54 -10.66
CA GLU A 76 9.04 7.85 -11.30
C GLU A 76 10.40 8.54 -11.23
N GLN A 77 11.07 8.50 -10.08
CA GLN A 77 12.42 9.06 -9.91
C GLN A 77 13.44 8.40 -10.85
N VAL A 78 13.47 7.06 -10.87
CA VAL A 78 14.38 6.31 -11.75
C VAL A 78 14.05 6.54 -13.22
N ALA A 79 12.77 6.70 -13.58
CA ALA A 79 12.39 7.01 -14.96
C ALA A 79 12.89 8.40 -15.39
N GLN A 80 12.80 9.40 -14.51
CA GLN A 80 13.34 10.74 -14.77
C GLN A 80 14.86 10.72 -14.89
N GLU A 81 15.55 10.04 -13.97
CA GLU A 81 17.02 9.90 -14.02
C GLU A 81 17.47 9.19 -15.31
N LEU A 82 16.75 8.15 -15.73
CA LEU A 82 17.02 7.45 -16.98
C LEU A 82 16.85 8.37 -18.20
N GLU A 83 15.83 9.22 -18.20
CA GLU A 83 15.59 10.19 -19.28
C GLU A 83 16.72 11.22 -19.36
N GLN A 84 17.13 11.78 -18.21
CA GLN A 84 18.26 12.72 -18.13
C GLN A 84 19.56 12.09 -18.63
N VAL A 85 19.91 10.89 -18.15
CA VAL A 85 21.13 10.20 -18.57
C VAL A 85 21.10 9.86 -20.06
N LYS A 86 19.93 9.52 -20.62
CA LYS A 86 19.80 9.28 -22.07
C LYS A 86 20.01 10.56 -22.88
N GLU A 87 19.44 11.68 -22.44
CA GLU A 87 19.64 12.97 -23.10
C GLU A 87 21.11 13.37 -23.09
N GLU A 88 21.77 13.27 -21.93
CA GLU A 88 23.22 13.50 -21.80
C GLU A 88 24.01 12.59 -22.73
N GLN A 89 23.67 11.30 -22.79
CA GLN A 89 24.34 10.34 -23.66
C GLN A 89 24.21 10.73 -25.15
N GLU A 90 23.04 11.18 -25.59
CA GLU A 90 22.84 11.61 -26.99
C GLU A 90 23.60 12.91 -27.29
N ILE A 91 23.60 13.88 -26.37
CA ILE A 91 24.41 15.10 -26.50
C ILE A 91 25.90 14.75 -26.62
N LEU A 92 26.39 13.86 -25.75
CA LEU A 92 27.78 13.43 -25.76
C LEU A 92 28.13 12.67 -27.05
N LYS A 93 27.24 11.81 -27.57
CA LYS A 93 27.45 11.17 -28.87
C LYS A 93 27.58 12.17 -30.01
N VAL A 94 26.72 13.19 -30.03
CA VAL A 94 26.81 14.27 -31.03
C VAL A 94 28.12 15.03 -30.89
N GLN A 95 28.56 15.32 -29.66
CA GLN A 95 29.85 15.98 -29.42
C GLN A 95 31.01 15.12 -29.91
N ILE A 96 31.02 13.82 -29.60
CA ILE A 96 32.03 12.88 -30.08
C ILE A 96 32.05 12.86 -31.61
N SER A 97 30.87 12.81 -32.26
CA SER A 97 30.79 12.85 -33.72
C SER A 97 31.38 14.13 -34.31
N LYS A 98 31.13 15.28 -33.69
CA LYS A 98 31.70 16.57 -34.11
C LYS A 98 33.21 16.63 -33.89
N LEU A 99 33.69 16.08 -32.78
CA LEU A 99 35.12 16.05 -32.46
C LEU A 99 35.92 15.09 -33.35
N ASN A 100 35.27 14.10 -33.95
CA ASN A 100 35.89 13.21 -34.93
C ASN A 100 35.76 13.71 -36.39
N ASP A 101 35.13 14.88 -36.60
CA ASP A 101 34.92 15.46 -37.91
C ASP A 101 35.98 16.55 -38.18
N ASP A 102 36.91 16.26 -39.10
CA ASP A 102 37.99 17.16 -39.49
C ASP A 102 37.49 18.50 -40.04
N GLU A 103 36.34 18.54 -40.72
CA GLU A 103 35.73 19.77 -41.23
C GLU A 103 35.24 20.65 -40.08
N TYR A 104 34.65 20.03 -39.06
CA TYR A 104 34.21 20.72 -37.84
C TYR A 104 35.40 21.27 -37.05
N ILE A 105 36.49 20.50 -36.89
CA ILE A 105 37.73 20.97 -36.27
C ILE A 105 38.31 22.15 -37.07
N GLY A 106 38.37 22.04 -38.39
CA GLY A 106 38.84 23.13 -39.26
C GLY A 106 38.01 24.42 -39.10
N LYS A 107 36.68 24.32 -38.96
CA LYS A 107 35.82 25.48 -38.67
C LYS A 107 36.09 26.07 -37.28
N LEU A 108 36.34 25.22 -36.28
CA LEU A 108 36.68 25.65 -34.92
C LEU A 108 38.00 26.42 -34.89
N LEU A 109 39.04 25.90 -35.56
CA LEU A 109 40.36 26.52 -35.66
C LEU A 109 40.30 27.88 -36.37
N ARG A 110 39.57 27.97 -37.48
CA ARG A 110 39.33 29.25 -38.19
C ARG A 110 38.62 30.28 -37.29
N LYS A 111 37.62 29.84 -36.51
CA LYS A 111 36.79 30.73 -35.68
C LYS A 111 37.48 31.19 -34.39
N GLN A 112 38.12 30.30 -33.66
CA GLN A 112 38.66 30.60 -32.32
C GLN A 112 40.13 31.00 -32.34
N TYR A 113 40.89 30.47 -33.29
CA TYR A 113 42.35 30.62 -33.32
C TYR A 113 42.84 31.32 -34.59
N PHE A 114 41.94 31.73 -35.49
CA PHE A 114 42.27 32.39 -36.75
C PHE A 114 43.33 31.62 -37.55
N LEU A 115 43.29 30.28 -37.54
CA LEU A 115 44.12 29.45 -38.39
C LEU A 115 43.47 29.33 -39.77
N SER A 116 44.27 29.38 -40.83
CA SER A 116 43.85 29.21 -42.22
C SER A 116 44.79 28.26 -42.95
N GLU A 117 44.28 27.57 -43.97
CA GLU A 117 45.09 26.67 -44.79
C GLU A 117 45.91 27.44 -45.83
N GLU A 118 46.84 26.75 -46.48
CA GLU A 118 47.75 27.32 -47.47
C GLU A 118 46.95 27.91 -48.66
N GLY A 119 47.03 29.23 -48.86
CA GLY A 119 46.30 29.95 -49.90
C GLY A 119 45.01 30.65 -49.44
N GLU A 120 44.57 30.47 -48.19
CA GLU A 120 43.45 31.23 -47.60
C GLU A 120 43.91 32.61 -47.08
N ILE A 121 43.06 33.65 -47.21
CA ILE A 121 43.34 35.02 -46.72
C ILE A 121 42.35 35.37 -45.59
N ILE A 122 42.88 35.72 -44.41
CA ILE A 122 42.07 36.09 -43.23
C ILE A 122 41.81 37.60 -43.23
N PHE A 123 40.53 37.98 -43.19
CA PHE A 123 40.11 39.37 -43.00
C PHE A 123 39.64 39.58 -41.56
N THR A 124 40.41 40.32 -40.77
CA THR A 124 39.99 40.79 -39.44
C THR A 124 39.25 42.12 -39.59
N LEU A 125 37.96 42.14 -39.26
CA LEU A 125 37.21 43.39 -39.18
C LEU A 125 37.63 44.12 -37.89
N PRO A 126 37.93 45.43 -37.94
CA PRO A 126 38.20 46.19 -36.73
C PRO A 126 36.99 46.09 -35.80
N GLY A 127 37.22 45.57 -34.60
CA GLY A 127 36.15 45.14 -33.69
C GLY A 127 35.21 46.27 -33.32
N LYS A 128 33.89 45.99 -33.35
CA LYS A 128 33.00 46.63 -32.39
C LYS A 128 33.35 46.03 -31.03
N GLU A 129 34.27 46.69 -30.33
CA GLU A 129 34.32 46.56 -28.88
C GLU A 129 33.01 47.17 -28.35
N GLU A 130 32.08 46.30 -27.96
CA GLU A 130 30.98 46.73 -27.11
C GLU A 130 31.61 47.17 -25.78
N LYS A 131 31.49 48.46 -25.49
CA LYS A 131 31.75 49.04 -24.16
C LYS A 131 30.74 48.53 -23.15
#